data_AF-A0A973FJS9-F1
#
_entry.id   AF-A0A973FJS9-F1
#
_cell.length_a   1.000
_cell.length_b   1.000
_cell.length_c   1.000
_cell.angle_alpha   90.00
_cell.angle_beta   90.00
_cell.angle_gamma   90.00
#
_symmetry.space_group_name_H-M   'P 1'
#
loop_
_entity.id
_entity.type
_entity.pdbx_description
1 polymer ?
#
loop_
_entity_poly.entity_id
_entity_poly.type
_entity_poly.pdbx_seq_one_letter_code
_entity_poly.pdbx_strand_id
1 'polypeptide(L)'
;LFHPLIGGNAITSIWLGESKASAEALARFITRAFRETTNSQIVFSPEFTVCLACRQTMRGLKTACPGCGSTRIEGISRVGGYLTHTSRLNRGKVAELRDTHRQDIS
;
A
#
# COMPACT_ATOMS: atom_id res chain seq x y z
N LEU A 1 -20.35 -8.41 3.05
CA LEU A 1 -21.67 -8.02 2.50
C LEU A 1 -21.60 -7.55 1.05
N PHE A 2 -20.76 -6.58 0.69
CA PHE A 2 -20.80 -5.95 -0.64
C PHE A 2 -20.30 -6.80 -1.81
N HIS A 3 -19.35 -7.71 -1.58
CA HIS A 3 -18.73 -8.48 -2.67
C HIS A 3 -19.74 -9.27 -3.52
N PRO A 4 -20.72 -10.00 -2.95
CA PRO A 4 -21.78 -10.65 -3.74
C PRO A 4 -22.77 -9.70 -4.43
N LEU A 5 -22.87 -8.45 -3.98
CA LEU A 5 -23.84 -7.48 -4.49
C LEU A 5 -23.30 -6.71 -5.70
N ILE A 6 -21.99 -6.73 -5.90
CA ILE A 6 -21.31 -6.08 -7.02
C ILE A 6 -21.05 -7.17 -8.06
N GLY A 7 -21.83 -7.18 -9.14
CA GLY A 7 -21.66 -8.14 -10.24
C GLY A 7 -20.36 -8.01 -11.05
N GLY A 8 -19.53 -7.02 -10.71
CA GLY A 8 -18.17 -6.83 -11.22
C GLY A 8 -17.09 -7.33 -10.26
N ASN A 9 -15.83 -6.99 -10.53
CA ASN A 9 -14.70 -7.45 -9.72
C ASN A 9 -14.51 -6.63 -8.43
N ALA A 10 -15.28 -6.92 -7.38
CA ALA A 10 -15.16 -6.25 -6.08
C ALA A 10 -13.89 -6.66 -5.33
N ILE A 11 -13.13 -5.66 -4.87
CA ILE A 11 -11.86 -5.86 -4.17
C ILE A 11 -11.87 -5.06 -2.87
N THR A 12 -11.50 -5.72 -1.76
CA THR A 12 -11.16 -5.05 -0.51
C THR A 12 -9.69 -4.66 -0.53
N SER A 13 -9.41 -3.35 -0.58
CA SER A 13 -8.04 -2.82 -0.49
C SER A 13 -7.68 -2.53 0.96
N ILE A 14 -6.55 -3.06 1.41
CA ILE A 14 -6.01 -2.84 2.75
C ILE A 14 -4.69 -2.09 2.61
N TRP A 15 -4.65 -0.86 3.12
CA TRP A 15 -3.41 -0.09 3.16
C TRP A 15 -2.56 -0.54 4.34
N LEU A 16 -1.26 -0.80 4.08
CA LEU A 16 -0.31 -1.23 5.10
C LEU A 16 0.77 -0.16 5.38
N GLY A 17 0.88 0.86 4.54
CA GLY A 17 1.94 1.87 4.63
C GLY A 17 3.32 1.23 4.75
N GLU A 18 4.09 1.66 5.74
CA GLU A 18 5.41 1.07 6.05
C GLU A 18 5.36 -0.22 6.87
N SER A 19 4.21 -0.57 7.45
CA SER A 19 4.05 -1.66 8.41
C SER A 19 4.31 -3.03 7.79
N LYS A 20 5.17 -3.81 8.44
CA LYS A 20 5.47 -5.20 8.08
C LYS A 20 4.74 -6.15 9.04
N ALA A 21 3.47 -6.42 8.75
CA ALA A 21 2.72 -7.45 9.46
C ALA A 21 3.43 -8.81 9.37
N SER A 22 3.36 -9.60 10.45
CA SER A 22 3.94 -10.95 10.46
C SER A 22 3.17 -11.88 9.53
N ALA A 23 3.85 -12.90 9.02
CA ALA A 23 3.25 -13.89 8.12
C ALA A 23 2.06 -14.60 8.79
N GLU A 24 2.19 -14.91 10.08
CA GLU A 24 1.17 -15.57 10.88
C GLU A 24 -0.05 -14.66 11.07
N ALA A 25 0.16 -13.36 11.30
CA ALA A 25 -0.95 -12.41 11.43
C ALA A 25 -1.71 -12.26 10.11
N LEU A 26 -0.99 -12.14 8.99
CA LEU A 26 -1.61 -12.08 7.66
C LEU A 26 -2.38 -13.36 7.32
N ALA A 27 -1.79 -14.53 7.59
CA ALA A 27 -2.44 -15.82 7.32
C ALA A 27 -3.73 -15.99 8.14
N ARG A 28 -3.71 -15.63 9.43
CA ARG A 28 -4.93 -15.64 10.26
C ARG A 28 -5.97 -14.66 9.74
N PHE A 29 -5.57 -13.43 9.41
CA PHE A 29 -6.47 -12.42 8.88
C PHE A 29 -7.14 -12.87 7.58
N ILE A 30 -6.35 -13.35 6.60
CA ILE A 30 -6.85 -13.86 5.31
C ILE A 30 -7.82 -15.01 5.57
N THR A 31 -7.40 -16.02 6.35
CA THR A 31 -8.25 -17.19 6.66
C THR A 31 -9.59 -16.76 7.24
N ARG A 32 -9.58 -15.84 8.20
CA ARG A 32 -10.78 -15.32 8.84
C ARG A 32 -11.66 -14.56 7.86
N ALA A 33 -11.07 -13.64 7.09
CA ALA A 33 -11.79 -12.81 6.12
C ALA A 33 -12.54 -13.66 5.09
N PHE A 34 -11.91 -14.72 4.56
CA PHE A 34 -12.53 -15.58 3.55
C PHE A 34 -13.50 -16.62 4.14
N ARG A 35 -13.34 -17.04 5.39
CA ARG A 35 -14.24 -18.03 6.03
C ARG A 35 -15.46 -17.40 6.68
N GLU A 36 -15.29 -16.24 7.31
CA GLU A 36 -16.32 -15.62 8.13
C GLU A 36 -17.07 -14.50 7.41
N THR A 37 -16.65 -14.14 6.19
CA THR A 37 -17.30 -13.08 5.41
C THR A 37 -17.50 -13.51 3.96
N THR A 38 -18.26 -12.70 3.21
CA THR A 38 -18.45 -12.89 1.78
C THR A 38 -17.36 -12.26 0.91
N ASN A 39 -16.22 -11.91 1.50
CA ASN A 39 -15.09 -11.32 0.77
C ASN A 39 -14.53 -12.32 -0.26
N SER A 40 -14.40 -11.88 -1.50
CA SER A 40 -13.88 -12.68 -2.60
C SER A 40 -12.46 -12.30 -3.03
N GLN A 41 -11.99 -11.09 -2.71
CA GLN A 41 -10.67 -10.59 -3.11
C GLN A 41 -10.15 -9.55 -2.11
N ILE A 42 -8.91 -9.74 -1.67
CA ILE A 42 -8.17 -8.80 -0.83
C ILE A 42 -6.88 -8.43 -1.53
N VAL A 43 -6.52 -7.15 -1.49
CA VAL A 43 -5.20 -6.66 -1.89
C VAL A 43 -4.56 -5.87 -0.76
N PHE A 44 -3.32 -6.21 -0.44
CA PHE A 44 -2.52 -5.46 0.51
C PHE A 44 -1.67 -4.42 -0.23
N SER A 45 -1.62 -3.22 0.33
CA SER A 45 -0.97 -2.06 -0.29
C SER A 45 0.15 -1.56 0.63
N PRO A 46 1.32 -2.24 0.62
CA PRO A 46 2.51 -1.72 1.26
C PRO A 46 3.12 -0.59 0.42
N GLU A 47 3.91 0.24 1.10
CA GLU A 47 4.65 1.32 0.46
C GLU A 47 6.14 1.09 0.56
N PHE A 48 6.86 1.58 -0.45
CA PHE A 48 8.30 1.41 -0.54
C PHE A 48 8.97 2.68 -1.03
N THR A 49 10.26 2.78 -0.73
CA THR A 49 11.16 3.76 -1.31
C THR A 49 12.36 3.01 -1.90
N VAL A 50 12.71 3.31 -3.14
CA VAL A 50 13.90 2.80 -3.82
C VAL A 50 14.93 3.91 -3.91
N CYS A 51 16.12 3.70 -3.36
CA CYS A 51 17.22 4.63 -3.52
C CYS A 51 17.88 4.47 -4.89
N LEU A 52 18.00 5.57 -5.63
CA LEU A 52 18.63 5.58 -6.95
C LEU A 52 20.16 5.65 -6.89
N ALA A 53 20.73 5.99 -5.72
CA ALA A 53 22.17 6.07 -5.51
C ALA A 53 22.77 4.72 -5.07
N CYS A 54 22.27 4.13 -3.98
CA CYS A 54 22.79 2.86 -3.45
C CYS A 54 21.93 1.64 -3.81
N ARG A 55 20.84 1.81 -4.56
CA ARG A 55 19.95 0.73 -5.05
C ARG A 55 19.22 -0.05 -3.96
N GLN A 56 19.24 0.42 -2.71
CA GLN A 56 18.49 -0.18 -1.63
C GLN A 56 17.00 0.13 -1.74
N THR A 57 16.17 -0.87 -1.43
CA THR A 57 14.72 -0.72 -1.27
C THR A 57 14.38 -0.77 0.22
N MET A 58 13.57 0.18 0.67
CA MET A 58 13.09 0.25 2.04
C MET A 58 11.57 0.27 2.07
N ARG A 59 10.98 -0.08 3.21
CA ARG A 59 9.55 0.08 3.46
C ARG A 59 9.22 1.54 3.82
N GLY A 60 8.00 1.94 3.45
CA GLY A 60 7.47 3.29 3.64
C GLY A 60 7.91 4.28 2.57
N LEU A 61 7.18 5.38 2.48
CA LEU A 61 7.57 6.57 1.73
C LEU A 61 8.52 7.41 2.59
N LYS A 62 9.79 7.45 2.22
CA LYS A 62 10.85 8.21 2.92
C LYS A 62 11.20 9.46 2.13
N THR A 63 11.85 10.41 2.79
CA THR A 63 12.36 11.64 2.17
C THR A 63 13.85 11.55 1.82
N ALA A 64 14.57 10.58 2.40
CA ALA A 64 15.96 10.26 2.10
C ALA A 64 16.25 8.77 2.35
N CYS A 65 17.32 8.25 1.76
CA CYS A 65 17.77 6.89 2.00
C CYS A 65 18.45 6.77 3.38
N PRO A 66 17.99 5.88 4.30
CA PRO A 66 18.61 5.65 5.59
C PRO A 66 19.96 4.93 5.49
N GLY A 67 20.24 4.27 4.37
CA GLY A 67 21.52 3.58 4.16
C GLY A 67 22.66 4.50 3.73
N CYS A 68 22.40 5.51 2.88
CA CYS A 68 23.44 6.38 2.32
C CYS A 68 23.16 7.89 2.41
N GLY A 69 22.03 8.30 2.97
CA GLY A 69 21.63 9.70 3.10
C GLY A 69 21.13 10.37 1.81
N SER A 70 21.23 9.71 0.66
CA SER A 70 20.83 10.29 -0.64
C SER A 70 19.33 10.64 -0.69
N THR A 71 19.02 11.83 -1.19
CA THR A 71 17.65 12.29 -1.53
C THR A 71 17.21 11.88 -2.94
N ARG A 72 18.11 11.27 -3.73
CA ARG A 72 17.75 10.65 -5.02
C ARG A 72 17.04 9.33 -4.76
N ILE A 73 15.73 9.40 -4.55
CA ILE A 73 14.86 8.28 -4.21
C ILE A 73 13.59 8.29 -5.07
N GLU A 74 12.94 7.14 -5.15
CA GLU A 74 11.66 6.97 -5.82
C GLU A 74 10.69 6.23 -4.90
N GLY A 75 9.52 6.83 -4.63
CA GLY A 75 8.47 6.21 -3.84
C GLY A 75 7.63 5.25 -4.69
N ILE A 76 7.10 4.21 -4.07
CA ILE A 76 6.18 3.26 -4.69
C ILE A 76 4.99 3.09 -3.75
N SER A 77 3.80 3.39 -4.24
CA SER A 77 2.54 3.19 -3.52
C SER A 77 1.43 2.74 -4.48
N ARG A 78 0.35 2.16 -3.96
CA ARG A 78 -0.82 1.79 -4.75
C ARG A 78 -1.81 2.95 -4.74
N VAL A 79 -2.03 3.55 -5.91
CA VAL A 79 -2.96 4.67 -6.11
C VAL A 79 -3.83 4.37 -7.32
N GLY A 80 -5.14 4.58 -7.23
CA GLY A 80 -6.07 4.23 -8.31
C GLY A 80 -6.07 2.74 -8.70
N GLY A 81 -5.77 1.84 -7.75
CA GLY A 81 -5.86 0.40 -7.97
C GLY A 81 -4.65 -0.27 -8.64
N TYR A 82 -3.49 0.38 -8.70
CA TYR A 82 -2.23 -0.26 -9.15
C TYR A 82 -1.00 0.34 -8.46
N LEU A 83 0.08 -0.44 -8.35
CA LEU A 83 1.36 0.05 -7.83
C LEU A 83 2.03 0.97 -8.86
N THR A 84 2.47 2.14 -8.42
CA THR A 84 3.13 3.11 -9.28
C THR A 84 4.17 3.92 -8.53
N HIS A 85 5.11 4.46 -9.30
CA HIS A 85 6.06 5.46 -8.86
C HIS A 85 5.32 6.74 -8.46
N THR A 86 5.66 7.27 -7.28
CA THR A 86 5.05 8.50 -6.76
C THR A 86 5.38 9.70 -7.63
N SER A 87 6.54 9.68 -8.31
CA SER A 87 6.93 10.71 -9.28
C SER A 87 6.04 10.78 -10.52
N ARG A 88 5.30 9.71 -10.85
CA ARG A 88 4.39 9.65 -12.00
C ARG A 88 2.96 10.09 -11.68
N LEU A 89 2.68 10.44 -10.43
CA LEU A 89 1.33 10.81 -10.02
C LEU A 89 0.98 12.21 -10.50
N ASN A 90 -0.21 12.36 -11.08
CA ASN A 90 -0.79 13.67 -11.33
C ASN A 90 -1.28 14.31 -10.01
N ARG A 91 -1.65 15.59 -10.05
CA ARG A 91 -2.11 16.34 -8.85
C ARG A 91 -3.24 15.64 -8.08
N GLY A 92 -4.21 15.06 -8.79
CA GLY A 92 -5.34 14.36 -8.16
C GLY A 92 -4.90 13.10 -7.41
N LYS A 93 -4.03 12.29 -8.02
CA LYS A 93 -3.49 11.07 -7.40
C LYS A 93 -2.54 11.37 -6.24
N VAL A 94 -1.83 12.50 -6.27
CA VAL A 94 -1.05 12.97 -5.11
C VAL A 94 -1.98 13.31 -3.94
N ALA A 95 -3.14 13.93 -4.20
CA ALA A 95 -4.12 14.20 -3.17
C ALA A 95 -4.72 12.90 -2.60
N GLU A 96 -5.10 11.94 -3.45
CA GLU A 96 -5.57 10.61 -3.03
C GLU A 96 -4.57 9.89 -2.11
N LEU A 97 -3.28 9.91 -2.49
CA LEU A 97 -2.21 9.33 -1.67
C LEU A 97 -2.09 10.04 -0.30
N ARG A 98 -2.16 11.38 -0.29
CA ARG A 98 -2.11 12.16 0.96
C ARG A 98 -3.31 11.90 1.86
N ASP A 99 -4.50 11.76 1.30
CA ASP A 99 -5.71 11.50 2.06
C ASP A 99 -5.67 10.11 2.73
N THR A 100 -5.04 9.13 2.06
CA THR A 100 -4.80 7.80 2.63
C THR A 100 -3.95 7.88 3.91
N HIS A 101 -2.88 8.68 3.91
CA HIS A 101 -2.02 8.88 5.09
C HIS A 101 -2.68 9.71 6.19
N ARG A 102 -3.75 10.45 5.90
CA ARG A 102 -4.43 11.28 6.90
C ARG A 102 -5.30 10.43 7.85
N GLN A 103 -5.57 9.16 7.51
CA GLN A 103 -6.34 8.24 8.35
C GLN A 103 -5.51 7.55 9.45
N ASP A 104 -4.19 7.80 9.52
CA ASP A 104 -3.29 7.23 10.54
C ASP A 104 -3.36 7.88 11.94
N ILE A 105 -4.33 8.77 12.17
CA ILE A 105 -4.59 9.36 13.49
C ILE A 105 -5.81 8.66 14.09
N SER A 106 -5.59 7.56 14.81
CA SER A 106 -6.52 7.03 15.81
C SER A 106 -5.77 6.36 16.96
#